data_AF-A0A6P9ES11-F1
#
_entry.id   AF-A0A6P9ES11-F1
#
_cell.length_a   1.000
_cell.length_b   1.000
_cell.length_c   1.000
_cell.angle_alpha   90.00
_cell.angle_beta   90.00
_cell.angle_gamma   90.00
#
_symmetry.space_group_name_H-M   'P 1'
#
loop_
_entity.id
_entity.type
_entity.pdbx_description
1 polymer ?
#
loop_
_entity_poly.entity_id
_entity_poly.type
_entity_poly.pdbx_seq_one_letter_code
_entity_poly.pdbx_strand_id
1 'polypeptide(L)'
;MFSNTHSYLLEFDMGLLHYLKFADIFSRLWLHPSSLMASRAQIHTSNSALIAMIADEDTVVGFLLAGVGNVDLRRKANYLIVDSKTTIKQIEDAFKEFTTREDIAVMLISQYVANMIRFLVDSYNRPVPAILEIPSKDHPYDPTHD
;
A
#
# COMPACT_ATOMS: atom_id res chain seq x y z
N MET A 1 -52.51 54.08 -45.71
CA MET A 1 -51.41 53.70 -46.63
C MET A 1 -50.40 52.93 -45.78
N PHE A 2 -50.58 51.61 -45.67
CA PHE A 2 -49.77 50.75 -44.80
C PHE A 2 -48.72 50.03 -45.65
N SER A 3 -47.45 50.13 -45.26
CA SER A 3 -46.33 49.43 -45.86
C SER A 3 -46.11 48.07 -45.21
N ASN A 4 -45.98 47.03 -46.05
CA ASN A 4 -45.07 45.88 -45.96
C ASN A 4 -43.94 46.02 -44.90
N THR A 5 -43.48 45.01 -44.14
CA THR A 5 -43.07 43.63 -44.52
C THR A 5 -42.62 42.84 -43.26
N HIS A 6 -42.76 41.51 -43.36
CA HIS A 6 -41.87 40.43 -42.88
C HIS A 6 -42.01 39.79 -41.49
N SER A 7 -42.23 38.48 -41.58
CA SER A 7 -42.25 37.39 -40.61
C SER A 7 -40.86 37.15 -40.02
N TYR A 8 -40.76 37.03 -38.69
CA TYR A 8 -39.58 36.50 -38.01
C TYR A 8 -39.89 35.07 -37.55
N LEU A 9 -39.31 34.10 -38.26
CA LEU A 9 -39.28 32.69 -37.90
C LEU A 9 -38.09 32.41 -36.98
N LEU A 10 -38.35 31.51 -36.02
CA LEU A 10 -37.43 30.92 -35.06
C LEU A 10 -36.31 30.15 -35.77
N GLU A 11 -35.05 30.52 -35.52
CA GLU A 11 -33.89 29.69 -35.81
C GLU A 11 -33.19 29.35 -34.49
N PHE A 12 -33.54 28.19 -33.92
CA PHE A 12 -32.84 27.58 -32.81
C PHE A 12 -31.63 26.83 -33.38
N ASP A 13 -30.43 27.30 -33.05
CA ASP A 13 -29.17 26.74 -33.54
C ASP A 13 -28.94 25.32 -32.97
N MET A 14 -29.13 24.31 -33.84
CA MET A 14 -28.92 22.88 -33.58
C MET A 14 -27.45 22.50 -33.36
N GLY A 15 -26.50 23.44 -33.49
CA GLY A 15 -25.07 23.20 -33.28
C GLY A 15 -24.65 23.06 -31.81
N LEU A 16 -25.30 23.78 -30.88
CA LEU A 16 -24.92 23.76 -29.46
C LEU A 16 -25.37 22.49 -28.72
N LEU A 17 -26.49 21.88 -29.13
CA LEU A 17 -27.05 20.70 -28.47
C LEU A 17 -26.22 19.43 -28.67
N HIS A 18 -25.46 19.35 -29.75
CA HIS A 18 -24.57 18.21 -30.02
C HIS A 18 -23.28 18.26 -29.18
N TYR A 19 -22.77 19.46 -28.91
CA TYR A 19 -21.60 19.65 -28.06
C TYR A 19 -21.89 19.33 -26.59
N LEU A 20 -23.08 19.70 -26.10
CA LEU A 20 -23.50 19.41 -24.73
C LEU A 20 -23.68 17.90 -24.49
N LYS A 21 -24.23 17.14 -25.46
CA LYS A 21 -24.33 15.68 -25.35
C LYS A 21 -22.96 15.00 -25.34
N PHE A 22 -22.00 15.51 -26.11
CA PHE A 22 -20.65 14.93 -26.16
C PHE A 22 -19.89 15.21 -24.85
N ALA A 23 -20.05 16.41 -24.28
CA ALA A 23 -19.47 16.77 -22.98
C ALA A 23 -20.05 15.94 -21.82
N ASP A 24 -21.35 15.61 -21.84
CA ASP A 24 -22.01 14.75 -20.84
C ASP A 24 -21.52 13.29 -20.90
N ILE A 25 -21.30 12.76 -22.10
CA ILE A 25 -20.76 11.40 -22.29
C ILE A 25 -19.30 11.34 -21.83
N PHE A 26 -18.51 12.37 -22.13
CA PHE A 26 -17.10 12.44 -21.74
C PHE A 26 -16.92 12.64 -20.22
N SER A 27 -17.79 13.43 -19.59
CA SER A 27 -17.79 13.60 -18.13
C SER A 27 -18.28 12.35 -17.40
N ARG A 28 -19.23 11.58 -17.94
CA ARG A 28 -19.62 10.26 -17.38
C ARG A 28 -18.56 9.17 -17.58
N LEU A 29 -17.75 9.25 -18.63
CA LEU A 29 -16.68 8.29 -18.91
C LEU A 29 -15.40 8.56 -18.10
N TRP A 30 -15.24 9.78 -17.56
CA TRP A 30 -14.03 10.20 -16.85
C TRP A 30 -14.23 10.49 -15.34
N LEU A 31 -15.45 10.38 -14.80
CA LEU A 31 -15.74 10.65 -13.38
C LEU A 31 -16.32 9.48 -12.55
N HIS A 32 -16.13 8.22 -12.95
CA HIS A 32 -16.24 7.13 -11.97
C HIS A 32 -15.54 5.84 -12.44
N PRO A 33 -14.39 5.53 -11.83
CA PRO A 33 -14.39 4.41 -10.89
C PRO A 33 -13.47 4.69 -9.69
N SER A 34 -14.03 5.05 -8.53
CA SER A 34 -13.24 5.07 -7.29
C SER A 34 -14.11 4.84 -6.04
N SER A 35 -15.04 3.90 -6.08
CA SER A 35 -15.84 3.53 -4.90
C SER A 35 -15.76 2.07 -4.49
N LEU A 36 -14.78 1.30 -4.98
CA LEU A 36 -14.49 -0.04 -4.49
C LEU A 36 -12.97 -0.21 -4.40
N MET A 37 -12.47 -0.41 -3.18
CA MET A 37 -11.05 -0.49 -2.74
C MET A 37 -10.42 0.90 -2.52
N ALA A 38 -10.11 1.38 -1.32
CA ALA A 38 -9.86 0.72 -0.06
C ALA A 38 -10.65 1.39 1.05
N SER A 39 -11.27 0.59 1.93
CA SER A 39 -11.38 1.00 3.32
C SER A 39 -9.96 1.20 3.80
N ARG A 40 -9.46 2.44 3.70
CA ARG A 40 -8.23 2.86 4.32
C ARG A 40 -8.50 2.68 5.80
N ALA A 41 -8.09 1.53 6.35
CA ALA A 41 -7.99 1.36 7.79
C ALA A 41 -7.25 2.61 8.26
N GLN A 42 -7.97 3.51 8.95
CA GLN A 42 -7.31 4.65 9.54
C GLN A 42 -6.34 4.04 10.54
N ILE A 43 -5.04 4.13 10.24
CA ILE A 43 -4.01 3.85 11.23
C ILE A 43 -4.29 4.86 12.33
N HIS A 44 -4.81 4.38 13.45
CA HIS A 44 -5.09 5.22 14.60
C HIS A 44 -3.74 5.79 15.07
N THR A 45 -3.47 7.06 14.78
CA THR A 45 -2.20 7.74 15.12
C THR A 45 -2.18 8.15 16.60
N SER A 46 -2.66 7.27 17.49
CA SER A 46 -2.57 7.51 18.94
C SER A 46 -1.24 7.07 19.53
N ASN A 47 -0.47 6.25 18.81
CA ASN A 47 0.93 5.92 19.09
C ASN A 47 1.72 6.05 17.78
N SER A 48 2.98 6.50 17.86
CA SER A 48 3.91 6.50 16.73
C SER A 48 3.99 5.08 16.14
N ALA A 49 3.45 4.90 14.95
CA ALA A 49 3.47 3.65 14.22
C ALA A 49 4.92 3.18 13.99
N LEU A 50 5.26 1.99 14.49
CA LEU A 50 6.58 1.39 14.36
C LEU A 50 6.71 0.63 13.03
N ILE A 51 7.95 0.54 12.56
CA ILE A 51 8.34 -0.39 11.50
C ILE A 51 9.02 -1.58 12.18
N ALA A 52 8.63 -2.81 11.83
CA ALA A 52 9.34 -4.00 12.26
C ALA A 52 10.12 -4.63 11.11
N MET A 53 11.15 -5.42 11.43
CA MET A 53 12.06 -5.97 10.41
C MET A 53 12.46 -7.42 10.67
N ILE A 54 12.47 -8.24 9.62
CA ILE A 54 13.05 -9.59 9.64
C ILE A 54 14.01 -9.70 8.45
N ALA A 55 15.30 -9.49 8.69
CA ALA A 55 16.28 -9.34 7.62
C ALA A 55 17.69 -9.75 8.06
N ASP A 56 18.62 -9.78 7.12
CA ASP A 56 20.05 -9.98 7.39
C ASP A 56 20.65 -8.83 8.23
N GLU A 57 21.82 -9.08 8.80
CA GLU A 57 22.51 -8.14 9.69
C GLU A 57 22.76 -6.79 9.02
N ASP A 58 23.26 -6.79 7.79
CA ASP A 58 23.58 -5.56 7.05
C ASP A 58 22.33 -4.69 6.82
N THR A 59 21.19 -5.30 6.47
CA THR A 59 19.93 -4.58 6.29
C THR A 59 19.45 -4.02 7.62
N VAL A 60 19.39 -4.84 8.69
CA VAL A 60 18.92 -4.39 10.00
C VAL A 60 19.78 -3.25 10.53
N VAL A 61 21.11 -3.37 10.46
CA VAL A 61 22.04 -2.32 10.90
C VAL A 61 21.80 -1.02 10.14
N GLY A 62 21.60 -1.08 8.82
CA GLY A 62 21.30 0.11 8.00
C GLY A 62 20.06 0.86 8.49
N PHE A 63 18.98 0.15 8.83
CA PHE A 63 17.75 0.75 9.35
C PHE A 63 17.86 1.21 10.81
N LEU A 64 18.63 0.50 11.65
CA LEU A 64 18.91 0.94 13.01
C LEU A 64 19.65 2.29 13.01
N LEU A 65 20.62 2.46 12.11
CA LEU A 65 21.34 3.73 11.91
C LEU A 65 20.42 4.85 11.40
N ALA A 66 19.37 4.51 10.64
CA ALA A 66 18.34 5.44 10.20
C ALA A 66 17.32 5.81 11.31
N GLY A 67 17.44 5.23 12.51
CA GLY A 67 16.58 5.55 13.66
C GLY A 67 15.29 4.73 13.74
N VAL A 68 15.18 3.63 13.01
CA VAL A 68 13.97 2.78 12.97
C VAL A 68 13.90 1.77 14.13
N GLY A 69 15.01 1.56 14.86
CA GLY A 69 15.07 0.64 15.98
C GLY A 69 14.28 1.11 17.21
N ASN A 70 13.41 0.25 17.73
CA ASN A 70 12.72 0.45 18.99
C ASN A 70 12.82 -0.81 19.86
N VAL A 71 13.19 -0.62 21.12
CA VAL A 71 13.19 -1.67 22.14
C VAL A 71 12.15 -1.30 23.18
N ASP A 72 11.16 -2.17 23.37
CA ASP A 72 10.09 -1.92 24.34
C ASP A 72 10.59 -2.05 25.81
N LEU A 73 9.71 -1.74 26.77
CA LEU A 73 10.01 -1.86 28.20
C LEU A 73 10.34 -3.30 28.64
N ARG A 74 9.95 -4.31 27.85
CA ARG A 74 10.21 -5.73 28.07
C ARG A 74 11.48 -6.20 27.36
N ARG A 75 12.27 -5.27 26.80
CA ARG A 75 13.48 -5.53 26.00
C ARG A 75 13.21 -6.33 24.73
N LYS A 76 12.00 -6.25 24.18
CA LYS A 76 11.68 -6.80 22.87
C LYS A 76 11.97 -5.76 21.79
N ALA A 77 12.85 -6.14 20.88
CA ALA A 77 13.13 -5.36 19.69
C ALA A 77 11.99 -5.46 18.67
N ASN A 78 11.86 -4.46 17.82
CA ASN A 78 11.05 -4.50 16.59
C ASN A 78 11.81 -5.12 15.41
N TYR A 79 12.83 -5.94 15.65
CA TYR A 79 13.58 -6.60 14.58
C TYR A 79 14.07 -7.99 14.98
N LEU A 80 14.23 -8.85 13.98
CA LEU A 80 14.96 -10.11 14.03
C LEU A 80 16.08 -10.06 13.00
N ILE A 81 17.32 -10.23 13.46
CA ILE A 81 18.47 -10.46 12.58
C ILE A 81 18.47 -11.94 12.21
N VAL A 82 18.47 -12.24 10.91
CA VAL A 82 18.48 -13.60 10.37
C VAL A 82 19.90 -13.95 9.93
N ASP A 83 20.45 -15.00 10.53
CA ASP A 83 21.77 -15.57 10.22
C ASP A 83 21.68 -17.08 9.94
N SER A 84 22.83 -17.72 9.71
CA SER A 84 22.92 -19.17 9.46
C SER A 84 22.51 -20.05 10.64
N LYS A 85 22.36 -19.49 11.84
CA LYS A 85 21.94 -20.20 13.06
C LYS A 85 20.45 -19.98 13.34
N THR A 86 19.82 -19.04 12.65
CA THR A 86 18.42 -18.69 12.83
C THR A 86 17.54 -19.77 12.22
N THR A 87 16.73 -20.41 13.05
CA THR A 87 15.84 -21.49 12.61
C THR A 87 14.58 -20.94 11.94
N ILE A 88 13.99 -21.71 11.02
CA ILE A 88 12.69 -21.38 10.40
C ILE A 88 11.64 -21.09 11.48
N LYS A 89 11.60 -21.89 12.54
CA LYS A 89 10.68 -21.67 13.67
C LYS A 89 10.83 -20.28 14.30
N GLN A 90 12.05 -19.80 14.50
CA GLN A 90 12.27 -18.45 15.05
C GLN A 90 11.76 -17.36 14.10
N ILE A 91 11.90 -17.56 12.78
CA ILE A 91 11.35 -16.65 11.76
C ILE A 91 9.83 -16.65 11.82
N GLU A 92 9.19 -17.83 11.89
CA GLU A 92 7.74 -17.95 12.03
C GLU A 92 7.21 -17.28 13.31
N ASP A 93 7.88 -17.52 14.43
CA ASP A 93 7.49 -16.98 15.74
C ASP A 93 7.61 -15.44 15.73
N ALA A 94 8.69 -14.89 15.16
CA ALA A 94 8.86 -13.45 15.00
C ALA A 94 7.82 -12.83 14.05
N PHE A 95 7.53 -13.49 12.92
CA PHE A 95 6.50 -13.04 11.98
C PHE A 95 5.11 -12.98 12.66
N LYS A 96 4.73 -14.02 13.40
CA LYS A 96 3.47 -14.06 14.17
C LYS A 96 3.45 -12.98 15.25
N GLU A 97 4.56 -12.77 15.96
CA GLU A 97 4.68 -11.74 16.97
C GLU A 97 4.52 -10.32 16.38
N PHE A 98 5.28 -9.99 15.33
CA PHE A 98 5.24 -8.66 14.74
C PHE A 98 3.92 -8.36 14.03
N THR A 99 3.28 -9.35 13.43
CA THR A 99 1.96 -9.14 12.83
C THR A 99 0.86 -8.94 13.87
N THR A 100 0.97 -9.51 15.08
CA THR A 100 -0.07 -9.38 16.12
C THR A 100 0.03 -8.10 16.96
N ARG A 101 1.13 -7.37 16.85
CA ARG A 101 1.36 -6.10 17.53
C ARG A 101 0.59 -4.95 16.89
N GLU A 102 -0.20 -4.24 17.69
CA GLU A 102 -1.01 -3.11 17.24
C GLU A 102 -0.19 -1.81 17.01
N ASP A 103 1.03 -1.76 17.54
CA ASP A 103 1.94 -0.61 17.41
C ASP A 103 2.83 -0.69 16.16
N ILE A 104 2.76 -1.77 15.36
CA ILE A 104 3.50 -1.93 14.10
C ILE A 104 2.58 -1.61 12.93
N ALA A 105 2.97 -0.63 12.10
CA ALA A 105 2.22 -0.31 10.87
C ALA A 105 2.81 -0.98 9.63
N VAL A 106 4.12 -1.20 9.59
CA VAL A 106 4.82 -1.81 8.45
C VAL A 106 5.79 -2.86 8.97
N MET A 107 5.85 -4.02 8.32
CA MET A 107 6.84 -5.05 8.57
C MET A 107 7.65 -5.26 7.29
N LEU A 108 8.94 -4.97 7.37
CA LEU A 108 9.90 -5.27 6.32
C LEU A 108 10.42 -6.69 6.51
N ILE A 109 10.49 -7.46 5.44
CA ILE A 109 11.08 -8.80 5.45
C ILE A 109 11.99 -8.95 4.23
N SER A 110 13.19 -9.50 4.39
CA SER A 110 14.01 -9.81 3.22
C SER A 110 13.30 -10.87 2.36
N GLN A 111 13.24 -10.69 1.05
CA GLN A 111 12.52 -11.58 0.14
C GLN A 111 12.96 -13.05 0.29
N TYR A 112 14.27 -13.29 0.45
CA TYR A 112 14.79 -14.64 0.67
C TYR A 112 14.28 -15.28 1.98
N VAL A 113 14.05 -14.47 3.02
CA VAL A 113 13.48 -14.93 4.30
C VAL A 113 11.98 -15.17 4.17
N ALA A 114 11.26 -14.29 3.44
CA ALA A 114 9.85 -14.48 3.15
C ALA A 114 9.61 -15.80 2.41
N ASN A 115 10.49 -16.17 1.47
CA ASN A 115 10.45 -17.47 0.80
C ASN A 115 10.54 -18.68 1.75
N MET A 116 11.28 -18.58 2.86
CA MET A 116 11.40 -19.66 3.84
C MET A 116 10.09 -19.95 4.59
N ILE A 117 9.22 -18.94 4.70
CA ILE A 117 7.94 -18.99 5.41
C ILE A 117 6.77 -18.59 4.52
N ARG A 118 6.89 -18.79 3.19
CA ARG A 118 5.95 -18.28 2.17
C ARG A 118 4.49 -18.58 2.50
N PHE A 119 4.21 -19.79 2.98
CA PHE A 119 2.88 -20.19 3.44
C PHE A 119 2.29 -19.25 4.51
N LEU A 120 3.08 -18.80 5.48
CA LEU A 120 2.62 -17.86 6.50
C LEU A 120 2.39 -16.46 5.94
N VAL A 121 3.28 -15.99 5.07
CA VAL A 121 3.17 -14.68 4.41
C VAL A 121 1.90 -14.62 3.56
N ASP A 122 1.67 -15.61 2.70
CA ASP A 122 0.50 -15.68 1.82
C ASP A 122 -0.82 -15.85 2.60
N SER A 123 -0.77 -16.52 3.76
CA SER A 123 -1.95 -16.67 4.63
C SER A 123 -2.33 -15.41 5.38
N TYR A 124 -1.44 -14.41 5.44
CA TYR A 124 -1.67 -13.18 6.16
C TYR A 124 -2.55 -12.21 5.34
N ASN A 125 -3.77 -11.99 5.82
CA ASN A 125 -4.80 -11.22 5.11
C ASN A 125 -5.18 -9.89 5.80
N ARG A 126 -4.55 -9.56 6.92
CA ARG A 126 -4.84 -8.30 7.63
C ARG A 126 -4.13 -7.14 6.93
N PRO A 127 -4.79 -5.97 6.79
CA PRO A 127 -4.18 -4.83 6.13
C PRO A 127 -3.07 -4.17 6.95
N VAL A 128 -3.05 -4.36 8.27
CA VAL A 128 -2.08 -3.75 9.19
C VAL A 128 -1.54 -4.80 10.18
N PRO A 129 -0.21 -4.94 10.33
CA PRO A 129 0.82 -4.24 9.55
C PRO A 129 0.83 -4.60 8.05
N ALA A 130 1.26 -3.65 7.21
CA ALA A 130 1.57 -3.90 5.82
C ALA A 130 2.89 -4.66 5.72
N ILE A 131 2.93 -5.74 4.94
CA ILE A 131 4.13 -6.56 4.73
C ILE A 131 4.80 -6.08 3.45
N LEU A 132 6.10 -5.78 3.52
CA LEU A 132 6.91 -5.37 2.38
C LEU A 132 8.15 -6.25 2.28
N GLU A 133 8.26 -6.96 1.16
CA GLU A 133 9.46 -7.74 0.81
C GLU A 133 10.52 -6.79 0.25
N ILE A 134 11.75 -6.88 0.77
CA ILE A 134 12.89 -6.06 0.34
C ILE A 134 14.06 -6.93 -0.12
N PRO A 135 14.89 -6.48 -1.08
CA PRO A 135 16.16 -7.13 -1.39
C PRO A 135 17.08 -7.16 -0.16
N SER A 136 18.02 -8.09 -0.19
CA SER A 136 19.14 -8.17 0.74
C SER A 136 20.43 -7.92 -0.03
N LYS A 137 21.51 -7.54 0.67
CA LYS A 137 22.81 -7.26 0.04
C LYS A 137 23.34 -8.47 -0.73
N ASP A 138 23.24 -9.66 -0.13
CA ASP A 138 23.76 -10.91 -0.71
C ASP A 138 22.68 -11.65 -1.55
N HIS A 139 21.42 -11.25 -1.43
CA HIS A 139 20.27 -11.85 -2.13
C HIS A 139 19.49 -10.75 -2.88
N PRO A 140 19.85 -10.48 -4.15
CA PRO A 140 19.13 -9.55 -5.00
C PRO A 140 17.66 -9.94 -5.11
N TYR A 141 16.80 -8.95 -5.26
CA TYR A 141 15.37 -9.17 -5.41
C TYR A 141 15.04 -9.82 -6.77
N ASP A 142 14.17 -10.83 -6.75
CA ASP A 142 13.66 -11.53 -7.93
C ASP A 142 12.16 -11.25 -8.11
N PRO A 143 11.74 -10.48 -9.13
CA PRO A 143 10.35 -10.08 -9.33
C PRO A 143 9.42 -11.24 -9.71
N THR A 144 9.95 -12.43 -9.99
CA THR A 144 9.13 -13.61 -10.34
C THR A 144 8.51 -14.29 -9.11
N HIS A 145 8.93 -13.91 -7.90
CA HIS A 145 8.47 -14.46 -6.62
C HIS A 145 7.45 -13.55 -5.92
N ASP A 146 6.97 -12.51 -6.59
CA ASP A 146 5.90 -11.61 -6.14
C ASP A 146 4.50 -12.09 -6.54
#